data_AF-A0AAV4ETQ8-F1
#
_entry.id   AF-A0AAV4ETQ8-F1
#
_cell.length_a   1.000
_cell.length_b   1.000
_cell.length_c   1.000
_cell.angle_alpha   90.00
_cell.angle_beta   90.00
_cell.angle_gamma   90.00
#
_symmetry.space_group_name_H-M   'P 1'
#
loop_
_entity.id
_entity.type
_entity.pdbx_description
1 polymer ?
#
loop_
_entity_poly.entity_id
_entity_poly.type
_entity_poly.pdbx_seq_one_letter_code
_entity_poly.pdbx_strand_id
1 'polypeptide(L)'
;MPQGIEKRLTNNSSKEKIFEDAAIPYNQALKKNGHVKALKYAEKKTNTTTKIENERKETANEETKETKTTNRRKRRIIWFNPPYSKNVSSNISKKFLDLLNSCFPQNQKIHKIVNKNTVKLSYSCTPNIKQIIRSHNKGIINETSKKTSATKLCNCSDKPSCPFQGKCLEQSLV
;
A
#
# COMPACT_ATOMS: atom_id res chain seq x y z
N MET A 1 -7.13 3.88 -37.25
CA MET A 1 -7.91 2.73 -36.76
C MET A 1 -8.11 2.87 -35.27
N PRO A 2 -9.35 2.81 -34.74
CA PRO A 2 -9.60 2.86 -33.31
C PRO A 2 -9.13 1.57 -32.61
N GLN A 3 -7.81 1.41 -32.43
CA GLN A 3 -7.20 0.24 -31.78
C GLN A 3 -7.78 -0.04 -30.38
N GLY A 4 -8.32 0.99 -29.71
CA GLY A 4 -8.97 0.86 -28.41
C GLY A 4 -10.25 0.02 -28.43
N ILE A 5 -11.04 0.11 -29.51
CA ILE A 5 -12.30 -0.67 -29.65
C ILE A 5 -11.96 -2.13 -29.88
N GLU A 6 -11.04 -2.41 -30.80
CA GLU A 6 -10.54 -3.75 -31.12
C GLU A 6 -9.97 -4.47 -29.90
N LYS A 7 -9.09 -3.78 -29.14
CA LYS A 7 -8.51 -4.31 -27.89
C LYS A 7 -9.58 -4.58 -26.83
N ARG A 8 -10.55 -3.67 -26.66
CA ARG A 8 -11.64 -3.85 -25.68
C ARG A 8 -12.53 -5.04 -26.03
N LEU A 9 -12.95 -5.13 -27.28
CA LEU A 9 -13.83 -6.21 -27.75
C LEU A 9 -13.14 -7.56 -27.62
N THR A 10 -11.86 -7.64 -27.98
CA THR A 10 -11.01 -8.83 -27.79
C THR A 10 -10.85 -9.19 -26.31
N ASN A 11 -10.65 -8.20 -25.44
CA ASN A 11 -10.48 -8.46 -24.00
C ASN A 11 -11.75 -8.97 -23.34
N ASN A 12 -12.90 -8.44 -23.72
CA ASN A 12 -14.21 -8.86 -23.19
C ASN A 12 -14.67 -10.19 -23.77
N SER A 13 -14.22 -10.53 -24.98
CA SER A 13 -14.54 -11.80 -25.62
C SER A 13 -13.68 -12.94 -25.06
N SER A 14 -14.33 -14.04 -24.69
CA SER A 14 -13.64 -15.22 -24.17
C SER A 14 -13.15 -16.17 -25.28
N LYS A 15 -13.78 -16.13 -26.46
CA LYS A 15 -13.45 -16.92 -27.66
C LYS A 15 -13.69 -16.07 -28.92
N GLU A 16 -13.15 -16.51 -30.04
CA GLU A 16 -13.32 -15.85 -31.36
C GLU A 16 -14.80 -15.75 -31.77
N LYS A 17 -15.60 -16.83 -31.63
CA LYS A 17 -17.03 -16.79 -31.96
C LYS A 17 -17.81 -15.67 -31.25
N ILE A 18 -17.52 -15.47 -29.96
CA ILE A 18 -18.16 -14.41 -29.15
C ILE A 18 -17.71 -13.02 -29.64
N PHE A 19 -16.47 -12.91 -30.10
CA PHE A 19 -15.95 -11.68 -30.69
C PHE A 19 -16.64 -11.39 -32.02
N GLU A 20 -16.80 -12.38 -32.90
CA GLU A 20 -17.45 -12.22 -34.20
C GLU A 20 -18.90 -11.73 -34.03
N ASP A 21 -19.67 -12.37 -33.15
CA ASP A 21 -21.04 -11.96 -32.82
C ASP A 21 -21.09 -10.51 -32.32
N ALA A 22 -20.19 -10.17 -31.38
CA ALA A 22 -20.11 -8.83 -30.82
C ALA A 22 -19.60 -7.79 -31.81
N ALA A 23 -18.77 -8.18 -32.79
CA ALA A 23 -18.13 -7.26 -33.74
C ALA A 23 -19.08 -6.76 -34.83
N ILE A 24 -20.19 -7.45 -35.10
CA ILE A 24 -21.18 -7.09 -36.13
C ILE A 24 -21.65 -5.63 -35.99
N PRO A 25 -22.24 -5.18 -34.84
CA PRO A 25 -22.72 -3.81 -34.70
C PRO A 25 -21.59 -2.77 -34.79
N TYR A 26 -20.40 -3.08 -34.26
CA TYR A 26 -19.26 -2.17 -34.32
C TYR A 26 -18.72 -2.01 -35.74
N ASN A 27 -18.60 -3.10 -36.50
CA ASN A 27 -18.16 -3.06 -37.90
C ASN A 27 -19.16 -2.28 -38.77
N GLN A 28 -20.47 -2.41 -38.53
CA GLN A 28 -21.49 -1.61 -39.21
C GLN A 28 -21.35 -0.11 -38.90
N ALA A 29 -21.18 0.25 -37.62
CA ALA A 29 -20.97 1.64 -37.21
C ALA A 29 -19.67 2.22 -37.80
N LEU A 30 -18.58 1.45 -37.78
CA LEU A 30 -17.30 1.85 -38.35
C LEU A 30 -17.41 2.09 -39.86
N LYS A 31 -18.11 1.21 -40.59
CA LYS A 31 -18.36 1.36 -42.02
C LYS A 31 -19.18 2.61 -42.34
N LYS A 32 -20.22 2.92 -41.54
CA LYS A 32 -21.00 4.16 -41.65
C LYS A 32 -20.15 5.42 -41.43
N ASN A 33 -19.12 5.34 -40.59
CA ASN A 33 -18.18 6.44 -40.31
C ASN A 33 -16.96 6.47 -41.25
N GLY A 34 -17.00 5.77 -42.39
CA GLY A 34 -15.92 5.80 -43.39
C GLY A 34 -14.68 4.99 -43.03
N HIS A 35 -14.74 4.12 -42.02
CA HIS A 35 -13.66 3.20 -41.71
C HIS A 35 -13.75 1.93 -42.58
N VAL A 36 -12.71 1.67 -43.38
CA VAL A 36 -12.66 0.58 -44.37
C VAL A 36 -12.27 -0.77 -43.77
N LYS A 37 -11.49 -0.77 -42.70
CA LYS A 37 -10.93 -1.99 -42.11
C LYS A 37 -11.86 -2.55 -41.03
N ALA A 38 -12.17 -3.85 -41.12
CA ALA A 38 -12.93 -4.59 -40.11
C ALA A 38 -12.09 -4.86 -38.85
N LEU A 39 -12.76 -4.99 -37.70
CA LEU A 39 -12.15 -5.40 -36.44
C LEU A 39 -11.64 -6.86 -36.55
N LYS A 40 -10.43 -7.12 -36.05
CA LYS A 40 -9.84 -8.47 -36.03
C LYS A 40 -9.72 -8.99 -34.60
N TYR A 41 -9.93 -10.29 -34.42
CA TYR A 41 -9.69 -10.94 -33.15
C TYR A 41 -8.18 -11.09 -32.94
N ALA A 42 -7.66 -10.58 -31.82
CA ALA A 42 -6.28 -10.82 -31.42
C ALA A 42 -6.24 -11.92 -30.35
N GLU A 43 -5.65 -13.06 -30.67
CA GLU A 43 -5.50 -14.13 -29.71
C GLU A 43 -4.70 -13.65 -28.48
N LYS A 44 -5.26 -13.89 -27.30
CA LYS A 44 -4.54 -13.65 -26.05
C LYS A 44 -3.41 -14.66 -25.97
N LYS A 45 -2.16 -14.21 -26.14
CA LYS A 45 -0.98 -15.04 -25.80
C LYS A 45 -1.13 -15.48 -24.35
N THR A 46 -1.53 -16.73 -24.13
CA THR A 46 -1.48 -17.33 -22.81
C THR A 46 -0.01 -17.41 -22.41
N ASN A 47 0.30 -17.15 -21.15
CA ASN A 47 1.68 -17.17 -20.62
C ASN A 47 2.32 -18.58 -20.62
N THR A 48 1.85 -19.49 -21.46
CA THR A 48 2.27 -20.88 -21.55
C THR A 48 3.43 -21.08 -22.54
N THR A 49 3.69 -20.10 -23.41
CA THR A 49 4.75 -20.15 -24.42
C THR A 49 5.88 -19.15 -24.10
N THR A 50 6.50 -19.25 -22.92
CA THR A 50 7.73 -18.50 -22.59
C THR A 50 8.97 -19.38 -22.40
N LYS A 51 8.91 -20.65 -22.83
CA LYS A 51 10.07 -21.56 -22.76
C LYS A 51 10.75 -21.87 -24.10
N ILE A 52 10.20 -21.51 -25.26
CA ILE A 52 10.76 -21.93 -26.57
C ILE A 52 11.32 -20.77 -27.42
N GLU A 53 11.03 -19.49 -27.12
CA GLU A 53 11.46 -18.37 -27.98
C GLU A 53 12.68 -17.55 -27.48
N ASN A 54 13.40 -18.04 -26.46
CA ASN A 54 14.52 -17.27 -25.88
C ASN A 54 15.90 -17.54 -26.52
N GLU A 55 16.02 -18.32 -27.59
CA GLU A 55 17.33 -18.65 -28.19
C GLU A 55 17.66 -17.97 -29.53
N ARG A 56 16.83 -17.03 -30.04
CA ARG A 56 17.16 -16.34 -31.30
C ARG A 56 16.76 -14.88 -31.33
N LYS A 57 17.41 -14.03 -30.52
CA LYS A 57 17.57 -12.59 -30.81
C LYS A 57 18.87 -12.06 -30.20
N GLU A 58 19.99 -12.67 -30.57
CA GLU A 58 21.26 -11.95 -30.62
C GLU A 58 21.45 -11.50 -32.07
N THR A 59 21.19 -10.22 -32.33
CA THR A 59 21.92 -9.33 -33.25
C THR A 59 21.10 -8.07 -33.54
N ALA A 60 21.81 -6.94 -33.53
CA ALA A 60 21.46 -5.61 -34.05
C ALA A 60 20.61 -4.65 -33.18
N ASN A 61 21.38 -3.72 -32.59
CA ASN A 61 21.19 -2.26 -32.60
C ASN A 61 20.40 -1.59 -31.46
N GLU A 62 21.22 -1.06 -30.53
CA GLU A 62 21.38 0.37 -30.22
C GLU A 62 20.17 1.33 -30.24
N GLU A 63 20.14 2.13 -29.17
CA GLU A 63 19.35 3.35 -28.97
C GLU A 63 17.85 3.19 -28.72
N THR A 64 17.52 2.73 -27.51
CA THR A 64 16.54 3.42 -26.65
C THR A 64 16.63 2.85 -25.24
N LYS A 65 17.21 3.65 -24.32
CA LYS A 65 17.33 3.32 -22.90
C LYS A 65 15.98 3.56 -22.21
N GLU A 66 14.95 2.79 -22.58
CA GLU A 66 13.71 2.74 -21.82
C GLU A 66 13.97 2.00 -20.51
N THR A 67 13.78 2.72 -19.41
CA THR A 67 13.85 2.15 -18.06
C THR A 67 12.84 1.00 -17.97
N LYS A 68 13.35 -0.24 -17.87
CA LYS A 68 12.55 -1.42 -17.52
C LYS A 68 11.97 -1.19 -16.13
N THR A 69 10.80 -0.53 -16.07
CA THR A 69 10.02 -0.43 -14.84
C THR A 69 9.66 -1.85 -14.46
N THR A 70 10.27 -2.35 -13.39
CA THR A 70 9.88 -3.64 -12.82
C THR A 70 8.41 -3.51 -12.46
N ASN A 71 7.58 -4.21 -13.21
CA ASN A 71 6.13 -4.15 -13.07
C ASN A 71 5.78 -4.77 -11.71
N ARG A 72 5.84 -3.96 -10.64
CA ARG A 72 5.55 -4.40 -9.27
C ARG A 72 4.12 -4.87 -9.28
N ARG A 73 3.93 -6.19 -9.20
CA ARG A 73 2.58 -6.78 -9.11
C ARG A 73 1.85 -6.11 -7.96
N LYS A 74 0.76 -5.40 -8.28
CA LYS A 74 -0.13 -4.85 -7.26
C LYS A 74 -0.72 -6.03 -6.50
N ARG A 75 -0.49 -6.09 -5.18
CA ARG A 75 -1.11 -7.11 -4.32
C ARG A 75 -2.62 -6.92 -4.39
N ARG A 76 -3.37 -8.01 -4.57
CA ARG A 76 -4.84 -7.98 -4.46
C ARG A 76 -5.18 -7.90 -2.98
N ILE A 77 -5.64 -6.74 -2.53
CA ILE A 77 -6.03 -6.50 -1.15
C ILE A 77 -7.54 -6.62 -1.03
N ILE A 78 -8.00 -7.41 -0.06
CA ILE A 78 -9.40 -7.54 0.33
C ILE A 78 -9.60 -6.69 1.57
N TRP A 79 -10.49 -5.72 1.50
CA TRP A 79 -10.90 -4.92 2.65
C TRP A 79 -12.11 -5.56 3.30
N PHE A 80 -12.01 -5.85 4.60
CA PHE A 80 -13.12 -6.30 5.43
C PHE A 80 -13.45 -5.17 6.42
N ASN A 81 -14.71 -4.74 6.41
CA ASN A 81 -15.23 -3.69 7.28
C ASN A 81 -16.41 -4.27 8.08
N PRO A 82 -16.14 -4.95 9.22
CA PRO A 82 -17.22 -5.51 10.02
C PRO A 82 -18.07 -4.40 10.67
N PRO A 83 -19.34 -4.69 11.00
CA PRO A 83 -20.22 -3.72 11.64
C PRO A 83 -19.63 -3.23 12.97
N TYR A 84 -19.67 -1.92 13.20
CA TYR A 84 -19.14 -1.31 14.40
C TYR A 84 -19.94 -1.70 15.65
N SER A 85 -19.23 -2.05 16.72
CA SER A 85 -19.80 -2.30 18.04
C SER A 85 -18.95 -1.62 19.12
N LYS A 86 -19.60 -0.75 19.91
CA LYS A 86 -18.97 -0.03 21.03
C LYS A 86 -18.59 -0.96 22.19
N ASN A 87 -19.22 -2.13 22.28
CA ASN A 87 -18.97 -3.11 23.34
C ASN A 87 -17.67 -3.89 23.12
N VAL A 88 -17.08 -3.77 21.92
CA VAL A 88 -15.81 -4.42 21.59
C VAL A 88 -14.65 -3.57 22.13
N SER A 89 -14.15 -3.94 23.30
CA SER A 89 -12.93 -3.36 23.89
C SER A 89 -11.65 -4.06 23.41
N SER A 90 -11.75 -5.30 22.93
CA SER A 90 -10.60 -6.10 22.54
C SER A 90 -10.03 -5.67 21.18
N ASN A 91 -8.74 -5.89 20.96
CA ASN A 91 -8.08 -5.66 19.67
C ASN A 91 -8.60 -6.67 18.62
N ILE A 92 -9.75 -6.34 18.02
CA ILE A 92 -10.46 -7.21 17.07
C ILE A 92 -9.56 -7.54 15.88
N SER A 93 -8.77 -6.57 15.42
CA SER A 93 -7.86 -6.71 14.28
C SER A 93 -6.84 -7.81 14.50
N LYS A 94 -6.20 -7.82 15.68
CA LYS A 94 -5.23 -8.86 16.03
C LYS A 94 -5.89 -10.24 16.07
N LYS A 95 -6.99 -10.37 16.82
CA LYS A 95 -7.72 -11.65 16.96
C LYS A 95 -8.21 -12.18 15.62
N PHE A 96 -8.80 -11.32 14.79
CA PHE A 96 -9.29 -11.69 13.47
C PHE A 96 -8.16 -12.16 12.54
N LEU A 97 -7.04 -11.44 12.50
CA LEU A 97 -5.89 -11.84 11.69
C LEU A 97 -5.28 -13.16 12.19
N ASP A 98 -5.25 -13.40 13.50
CA ASP A 98 -4.79 -14.67 14.06
C ASP A 98 -5.74 -15.83 13.70
N LEU A 99 -7.05 -15.59 13.72
CA LEU A 99 -8.04 -16.55 13.21
C LEU A 99 -7.84 -16.86 11.72
N LEU A 100 -7.49 -15.88 10.88
CA LEU A 100 -7.20 -16.16 9.47
C LEU A 100 -6.05 -17.15 9.31
N ASN A 101 -5.00 -17.04 10.12
CA ASN A 101 -3.89 -18.00 10.07
C ASN A 101 -4.31 -19.38 10.57
N SER A 102 -5.17 -19.45 11.58
CA SER A 102 -5.63 -20.72 12.15
C SER A 102 -6.62 -21.44 11.24
N CYS A 103 -7.57 -20.72 10.66
CA CYS A 103 -8.61 -21.29 9.81
C CYS A 103 -8.10 -21.60 8.40
N PHE A 104 -7.14 -20.81 7.90
CA PHE A 104 -6.56 -20.97 6.57
C PHE A 104 -5.04 -21.19 6.67
N PRO A 105 -4.58 -22.38 7.08
CA PRO A 105 -3.15 -22.70 7.10
C PRO A 105 -2.56 -22.80 5.68
N GLN A 106 -1.23 -22.70 5.58
CA GLN A 106 -0.50 -22.64 4.30
C GLN A 106 -0.78 -23.79 3.33
N ASN A 107 -1.14 -24.96 3.85
CA ASN A 107 -1.45 -26.16 3.05
C ASN A 107 -2.76 -26.03 2.25
N GLN A 108 -3.67 -25.13 2.63
CA GLN A 108 -4.93 -24.98 1.93
C GLN A 108 -4.79 -24.09 0.69
N LYS A 109 -5.50 -24.46 -0.39
CA LYS A 109 -5.56 -23.67 -1.63
C LYS A 109 -6.05 -22.22 -1.39
N ILE A 110 -6.94 -22.03 -0.42
CA ILE A 110 -7.54 -20.73 -0.08
C ILE A 110 -6.54 -19.79 0.59
N HIS A 111 -5.53 -20.30 1.30
CA HIS A 111 -4.53 -19.46 1.98
C HIS A 111 -3.79 -18.52 1.02
N LYS A 112 -3.62 -18.90 -0.26
CA LYS A 112 -3.02 -18.02 -1.28
C LYS A 112 -3.86 -16.76 -1.54
N ILE A 113 -5.17 -16.84 -1.32
CA ILE A 113 -6.14 -15.76 -1.55
C ILE A 113 -6.44 -15.03 -0.24
N VAL A 114 -6.66 -15.77 0.85
CA VAL A 114 -7.09 -15.24 2.15
C VAL A 114 -5.98 -15.53 3.17
N ASN A 115 -5.19 -14.51 3.51
CA ASN A 115 -4.15 -14.55 4.53
C ASN A 115 -3.92 -13.14 5.11
N LYS A 116 -3.04 -13.02 6.12
CA LYS A 116 -2.69 -11.74 6.75
C LYS A 116 -2.12 -10.68 5.79
N ASN A 117 -1.56 -11.11 4.66
CA ASN A 117 -0.96 -10.22 3.67
C ASN A 117 -1.99 -9.69 2.66
N THR A 118 -3.06 -10.45 2.40
CA THR A 118 -4.10 -10.10 1.43
C THR A 118 -5.32 -9.46 2.06
N VAL A 119 -5.69 -9.83 3.29
CA VAL A 119 -6.85 -9.27 3.98
C VAL A 119 -6.43 -8.12 4.89
N LYS A 120 -7.15 -6.99 4.80
CA LYS A 120 -7.01 -5.84 5.68
C LYS A 120 -8.33 -5.56 6.38
N LEU A 121 -8.24 -5.29 7.67
CA LEU A 121 -9.40 -4.98 8.50
C LEU A 121 -9.49 -3.47 8.70
N SER A 122 -10.61 -2.89 8.33
CA SER A 122 -10.96 -1.50 8.64
C SER A 122 -11.91 -1.49 9.82
N TYR A 123 -11.39 -1.67 11.04
CA TYR A 123 -12.18 -1.56 12.26
C TYR A 123 -11.42 -0.69 13.26
N SER A 124 -12.00 0.45 13.63
CA SER A 124 -11.36 1.37 14.56
C SER A 124 -11.66 0.96 16.01
N CYS A 125 -10.60 0.58 16.72
CA CYS A 125 -10.59 0.52 18.19
C CYS A 125 -9.84 1.72 18.78
N THR A 126 -9.66 2.81 18.03
CA THR A 126 -8.88 3.94 18.56
C THR A 126 -9.59 4.54 19.77
N PRO A 127 -8.86 4.83 20.85
CA PRO A 127 -9.43 5.60 21.96
C PRO A 127 -9.89 6.96 21.44
N ASN A 128 -10.79 7.60 22.18
CA ASN A 128 -11.32 8.92 21.85
C ASN A 128 -10.18 9.88 21.44
N ILE A 129 -10.30 10.56 20.31
CA ILE A 129 -9.28 11.49 19.79
C ILE A 129 -8.85 12.52 20.85
N LYS A 130 -9.78 12.91 21.72
CA LYS A 130 -9.55 13.79 22.88
C LYS A 130 -8.53 13.22 23.85
N GLN A 131 -8.56 11.91 24.08
CA GLN A 131 -7.61 11.22 24.96
C GLN A 131 -6.21 11.18 24.35
N ILE A 132 -6.11 10.96 23.04
CA ILE A 132 -4.84 10.99 22.31
C ILE A 132 -4.20 12.38 22.42
N ILE A 133 -4.96 13.44 22.12
CA ILE A 133 -4.49 14.84 22.23
C ILE A 133 -4.05 15.16 23.67
N ARG A 134 -4.87 14.78 24.67
CA ARG A 134 -4.53 15.00 26.08
C ARG A 134 -3.24 14.30 26.49
N SER A 135 -3.04 13.04 26.09
CA SER A 135 -1.83 12.29 26.41
C SER A 135 -0.58 12.92 25.80
N HIS A 136 -0.68 13.37 24.55
CA HIS A 136 0.41 14.05 23.86
C HIS A 136 0.76 15.39 24.53
N ASN A 137 -0.23 16.24 24.79
CA ASN A 137 -0.03 17.52 25.46
C ASN A 137 0.58 17.34 26.86
N LYS A 138 0.14 16.31 27.59
CA LYS A 138 0.73 15.95 28.89
C LYS A 138 2.23 15.61 28.76
N GLY A 139 2.61 14.89 27.72
CA GLY A 139 4.01 14.60 27.41
C GLY A 139 4.83 15.86 27.17
N ILE A 140 4.36 16.74 26.28
CA ILE A 140 5.01 18.02 25.96
C ILE A 140 5.21 18.88 27.22
N ILE A 141 4.16 19.04 28.03
CA ILE A 141 4.24 19.85 29.26
C ILE A 141 5.28 19.29 30.23
N ASN A 142 5.34 17.96 30.38
CA ASN A 142 6.31 17.29 31.26
C ASN A 142 7.76 17.38 30.75
N GLU A 143 7.98 17.38 29.44
CA GLU A 143 9.31 17.58 28.86
C GLU A 143 9.77 19.03 29.03
N THR A 144 8.87 20.00 28.84
CA THR A 144 9.16 21.41 29.07
C THR A 144 9.47 21.66 30.54
N SER A 145 8.67 21.15 31.48
CA SER A 145 8.93 21.33 32.92
C SER A 145 10.26 20.72 33.36
N LYS A 146 10.67 19.56 32.82
CA LYS A 146 11.99 18.97 33.07
C LYS A 146 13.14 19.81 32.52
N LYS A 147 12.95 20.53 31.41
CA LYS A 147 13.94 21.46 30.85
C LYS A 147 14.03 22.75 31.66
N THR A 148 12.93 23.22 32.25
CA THR A 148 12.89 24.45 33.06
C THR A 148 13.36 24.21 34.51
N SER A 149 13.26 22.99 35.05
CA SER A 149 13.58 22.69 36.45
C SER A 149 15.03 22.28 36.74
N ALA A 150 15.99 22.48 35.82
CA ALA A 150 17.36 22.02 36.03
C ALA A 150 18.43 22.85 35.30
N THR A 151 18.37 24.18 35.36
CA THR A 151 19.63 24.92 35.36
C THR A 151 20.33 24.59 36.67
N LYS A 152 21.32 23.69 36.61
CA LYS A 152 22.19 23.42 37.77
C LYS A 152 22.75 24.77 38.22
N LEU A 153 22.48 25.16 39.47
CA LEU A 153 23.01 26.39 40.04
C LEU A 153 24.51 26.25 40.39
N CYS A 154 25.00 25.01 40.52
CA CYS A 154 26.39 24.71 40.85
C CYS A 154 26.85 23.37 40.27
N ASN A 155 28.14 23.30 39.90
CA ASN A 155 28.82 22.11 39.35
C ASN A 155 30.06 21.69 40.16
N CYS A 156 30.28 22.24 41.36
CA CYS A 156 31.42 21.89 42.21
C CYS A 156 31.30 20.46 42.75
N SER A 157 32.43 19.75 42.85
CA SER A 157 32.51 18.42 43.48
C SER A 157 32.16 18.47 44.97
N ASP A 158 32.68 19.46 45.70
CA ASP A 158 32.34 19.72 47.09
C ASP A 158 31.41 20.93 47.22
N LYS A 159 30.09 20.64 47.24
CA LYS A 159 29.03 21.65 47.39
C LYS A 159 29.18 22.54 48.64
N PRO A 160 29.49 22.03 49.84
CA PRO A 160 29.57 22.87 51.04
C PRO A 160 30.80 23.78 51.06
N SER A 161 31.84 23.49 50.26
CA SER A 161 33.03 24.34 50.11
C SER A 161 32.91 25.33 48.95
N CYS A 162 31.73 25.46 48.33
CA CYS A 162 31.56 26.35 47.20
C CYS A 162 31.66 27.82 47.65
N PRO A 163 32.58 28.62 47.08
CA PRO A 163 32.77 30.01 47.48
C PRO A 163 31.55 30.90 47.17
N PHE A 164 30.65 30.43 46.32
CA PHE A 164 29.41 31.11 45.93
C PHE A 164 28.15 30.43 46.47
N GLN A 165 28.21 29.79 47.66
CA GLN A 165 27.05 29.20 48.34
C GLN A 165 26.22 28.23 47.45
N GLY A 166 26.86 27.54 46.52
CA GLY A 166 26.17 26.62 45.60
C GLY A 166 25.46 27.32 44.42
N LYS A 167 25.89 28.53 44.03
CA LYS A 167 25.39 29.30 42.87
C LYS A 167 26.48 29.68 41.85
N CYS A 168 27.53 28.87 41.73
CA CYS A 168 28.70 29.18 40.88
C CYS A 168 28.44 29.22 39.35
N LEU A 169 27.20 29.04 38.89
CA LEU A 169 26.81 29.06 37.48
C LEU A 169 25.87 30.24 37.12
N GLU A 170 25.71 31.24 37.99
CA GLU A 170 24.99 32.47 37.66
C GLU A 170 25.76 33.32 36.62
N GLN A 171 25.04 33.89 35.64
CA GLN A 171 25.64 34.56 34.46
C GLN A 171 26.15 35.99 34.74
N SER A 172 25.78 36.59 35.87
CA SER A 172 26.30 37.90 36.31
C SER A 172 26.34 37.96 37.84
N LEU A 173 27.46 38.44 38.38
CA LEU A 173 27.58 38.86 39.77
C LEU A 173 27.08 40.30 39.87
N VAL A 174 26.08 40.55 40.71
CA VAL A 174 25.63 41.90 41.10
C VAL A 174 26.17 42.21 42.48
#